data_AF-A0AAU9D7R5-F1
#
_entry.id   AF-A0AAU9D7R5-F1
#
_cell.length_a   1.000
_cell.length_b   1.000
_cell.length_c   1.000
_cell.angle_alpha   90.00
_cell.angle_beta   90.00
_cell.angle_gamma   90.00
#
_symmetry.space_group_name_H-M   'P 1'
#
loop_
_entity.id
_entity.type
_entity.pdbx_description
1 polymer ?
#
loop_
_entity_poly.entity_id
_entity_poly.type
_entity_poly.pdbx_seq_one_letter_code
_entity_poly.pdbx_strand_id
1 'polypeptide(L)'
;MTGILYGFYTTKPIELVFELLKAEAQNINYHFEYNHFQDEKSLLFYKSQEMLDYHLNNGYNLDLEGEGCFCVEAKRVNLHGIASLFEFEGKSDFEPYDINLSFDNIFYYVLVVPDIIENSDFCLKIHDMIKRVLALN
;
A
#
# COMPACT_ATOMS: atom_id res chain seq x y z
N MET A 1 10.27 8.35 -10.02
CA MET A 1 9.14 7.81 -9.24
C MET A 1 8.62 8.94 -8.38
N THR A 2 7.37 9.40 -8.55
CA THR A 2 6.84 10.56 -7.81
C THR A 2 5.95 10.18 -6.62
N GLY A 3 5.49 8.92 -6.51
CA GLY A 3 4.62 8.50 -5.42
C GLY A 3 5.36 8.16 -4.12
N ILE A 4 4.63 8.22 -3.00
CA ILE A 4 5.05 7.77 -1.68
C ILE A 4 4.65 6.31 -1.47
N LEU A 5 5.55 5.51 -0.90
CA LEU A 5 5.39 4.06 -0.77
C LEU A 5 5.20 3.66 0.70
N TYR A 6 4.24 2.78 0.94
CA TYR A 6 3.99 2.16 2.23
C TYR A 6 3.98 0.64 2.07
N GLY A 7 4.95 -0.04 2.70
CA GLY A 7 5.12 -1.49 2.61
C GLY A 7 4.39 -2.24 3.73
N PHE A 8 3.75 -3.35 3.38
CA PHE A 8 3.02 -4.22 4.31
C PHE A 8 3.38 -5.68 4.09
N TYR A 9 3.68 -6.40 5.17
CA TYR A 9 3.87 -7.84 5.15
C TYR A 9 2.68 -8.54 5.83
N THR A 10 2.17 -9.60 5.23
CA THR A 10 1.00 -10.34 5.74
C THR A 10 0.98 -11.77 5.23
N THR A 11 0.19 -12.62 5.87
CA THR A 11 -0.12 -13.98 5.40
C THR A 11 -1.34 -14.01 4.48
N LYS A 12 -2.01 -12.88 4.25
CA LYS A 12 -3.22 -12.82 3.41
C LYS A 12 -2.89 -12.93 1.92
N PRO A 13 -3.53 -13.87 1.19
CA PRO A 13 -3.30 -14.05 -0.24
C PRO A 13 -3.68 -12.83 -1.08
N ILE A 14 -2.94 -12.61 -2.16
CA ILE A 14 -3.13 -11.48 -3.08
C ILE A 14 -4.55 -11.46 -3.63
N GLU A 15 -5.06 -12.62 -4.03
CA GLU A 15 -6.40 -12.74 -4.61
C GLU A 15 -7.48 -12.25 -3.65
N LEU A 16 -7.38 -12.63 -2.36
CA LEU A 16 -8.33 -12.20 -1.34
C LEU A 16 -8.25 -10.69 -1.10
N VAL A 17 -7.03 -10.17 -0.89
CA VAL A 17 -6.82 -8.73 -0.62
C VAL A 17 -7.27 -7.89 -1.80
N PHE A 18 -6.96 -8.31 -3.03
CA PHE A 18 -7.32 -7.59 -4.24
C PHE A 18 -8.83 -7.55 -4.46
N GLU A 19 -9.56 -8.64 -4.20
CA GLU A 19 -11.03 -8.64 -4.26
C GLU A 19 -11.64 -7.67 -3.23
N LEU A 20 -11.13 -7.65 -2.00
CA LEU A 20 -11.59 -6.73 -0.96
C LEU A 20 -11.29 -5.26 -1.31
N LEU A 21 -10.09 -4.97 -1.84
CA LEU A 21 -9.72 -3.62 -2.28
C LEU A 21 -10.59 -3.14 -3.44
N LYS A 22 -10.92 -4.00 -4.41
CA LYS A 22 -11.84 -3.65 -5.49
C LYS A 22 -13.23 -3.28 -4.94
N ALA A 23 -13.72 -4.01 -3.95
CA ALA A 23 -15.00 -3.71 -3.31
C ALA A 23 -14.97 -2.37 -2.55
N GLU A 24 -13.92 -2.08 -1.78
CA GLU A 24 -13.74 -0.79 -1.11
C GLU A 24 -13.60 0.38 -2.10
N ALA A 25 -12.87 0.18 -3.21
CA ALA A 25 -12.70 1.18 -4.25
C ALA A 25 -14.03 1.54 -4.92
N GLN A 26 -14.91 0.56 -5.17
CA GLN A 26 -16.24 0.81 -5.69
C GLN A 26 -17.08 1.70 -4.76
N ASN A 27 -16.95 1.54 -3.44
CA ASN A 27 -17.66 2.37 -2.45
C ASN A 27 -17.23 3.85 -2.47
N ILE A 28 -16.07 4.16 -3.04
CA ILE A 28 -15.57 5.54 -3.21
C ILE A 28 -15.63 6.00 -4.67
N ASN A 29 -16.33 5.28 -5.54
CA ASN A 29 -16.47 5.55 -6.98
C ASN A 29 -15.14 5.53 -7.75
N TYR A 30 -14.23 4.64 -7.37
CA TYR A 30 -12.98 4.41 -8.11
C TYR A 30 -13.09 3.18 -9.01
N HIS A 31 -12.54 3.31 -10.21
CA HIS A 31 -12.25 2.22 -11.14
C HIS A 31 -10.88 1.61 -10.84
N PHE A 32 -10.59 0.47 -11.46
CA PHE A 32 -9.31 -0.20 -11.31
C PHE A 32 -8.82 -0.86 -12.60
N GLU A 33 -7.50 -0.89 -12.76
CA GLU A 33 -6.77 -1.66 -13.76
C GLU A 33 -5.90 -2.71 -13.07
N TYR A 34 -6.11 -3.98 -13.41
CA TYR A 34 -5.29 -5.09 -12.92
C TYR A 34 -4.15 -5.37 -13.90
N ASN A 35 -2.93 -5.41 -13.36
CA ASN A 35 -1.74 -5.79 -14.10
C ASN A 35 -1.06 -6.98 -13.43
N HIS A 36 -0.43 -7.82 -14.24
CA HIS A 36 0.33 -8.97 -13.79
C HIS A 36 1.57 -9.13 -14.66
N PHE A 37 2.74 -9.03 -14.05
CA PHE A 37 4.02 -9.26 -14.71
C PHE A 37 4.88 -10.17 -13.84
N GLN A 38 5.23 -11.35 -14.37
CA GLN A 38 5.96 -12.40 -13.65
C GLN A 38 5.27 -12.78 -12.33
N ASP A 39 5.89 -12.54 -11.18
CA ASP A 39 5.35 -12.85 -9.86
C ASP A 39 4.74 -11.62 -9.15
N GLU A 40 4.73 -10.47 -9.83
CA GLU A 40 4.21 -9.21 -9.31
C GLU A 40 2.84 -8.90 -9.91
N LYS A 41 1.90 -8.58 -9.04
CA LYS A 41 0.53 -8.19 -9.38
C LYS A 41 0.30 -6.77 -8.90
N SER A 42 -0.47 -5.98 -9.63
CA SER A 42 -0.85 -4.65 -9.18
C SER A 42 -2.28 -4.29 -9.54
N LEU A 43 -2.86 -3.42 -8.73
CA LEU A 43 -4.12 -2.73 -9.00
C LEU A 43 -3.86 -1.23 -8.99
N LEU A 44 -3.99 -0.60 -10.14
CA LEU A 44 -4.03 0.86 -10.26
C LEU A 44 -5.48 1.31 -10.12
N PHE A 45 -5.74 2.30 -9.27
CA PHE A 45 -7.07 2.84 -9.01
C PHE A 45 -7.15 4.30 -9.42
N TYR A 46 -8.26 4.68 -10.05
CA TYR A 46 -8.50 6.02 -10.57
C TYR A 46 -10.00 6.33 -10.58
N LYS A 47 -10.38 7.61 -10.43
CA LYS A 47 -11.79 8.02 -10.39
C LYS A 47 -12.38 8.32 -11.77
N SER A 48 -11.57 8.83 -12.69
CA SER A 48 -11.98 9.20 -14.05
C SER A 48 -10.87 8.95 -15.06
N GLN A 49 -11.23 8.87 -16.35
CA GLN A 49 -10.23 8.74 -17.42
C GLN A 49 -9.26 9.93 -17.46
N GLU A 50 -9.75 11.15 -17.18
CA GLU A 50 -8.91 12.34 -17.11
C GLU A 50 -7.82 12.22 -16.02
N MET A 51 -8.19 11.73 -14.84
CA MET A 51 -7.25 11.48 -13.74
C MET A 51 -6.21 10.43 -14.13
N LEU A 52 -6.63 9.35 -14.79
CA LEU A 52 -5.74 8.31 -15.29
C LEU A 52 -4.77 8.85 -16.35
N ASP A 53 -5.28 9.58 -17.34
CA ASP A 53 -4.46 10.15 -18.41
C ASP A 53 -3.44 11.15 -17.87
N TYR A 54 -3.85 11.99 -16.90
CA TYR A 54 -2.92 12.90 -16.24
C TYR A 54 -1.85 12.13 -15.48
N HIS A 55 -2.23 11.07 -14.75
CA HIS A 55 -1.30 10.21 -14.02
C HIS A 55 -0.27 9.55 -14.95
N LEU A 56 -0.70 9.01 -16.09
CA LEU A 56 0.20 8.37 -17.06
C LEU A 56 1.22 9.35 -17.66
N ASN A 57 0.86 10.63 -17.76
CA ASN A 57 1.73 11.68 -18.31
C ASN A 57 2.63 12.35 -17.25
N ASN A 58 2.17 12.47 -16.01
CA ASN A 58 2.80 13.30 -14.98
C ASN A 58 3.23 12.53 -13.72
N GLY A 59 2.87 11.25 -13.61
CA GLY A 59 3.09 10.43 -12.42
C GLY A 59 2.00 10.61 -11.37
N TYR A 60 2.27 10.23 -10.13
CA TYR A 60 1.31 10.43 -9.04
C TYR A 60 1.18 11.91 -8.67
N ASN A 61 -0.06 12.36 -8.54
CA ASN A 61 -0.43 13.72 -8.16
C ASN A 61 -1.84 13.72 -7.54
N LEU A 62 -2.14 14.79 -6.80
CA LEU A 62 -3.50 15.13 -6.42
C LEU A 62 -4.07 16.13 -7.44
N ASP A 63 -5.38 16.10 -7.64
CA ASP A 63 -6.14 17.09 -8.39
C ASP A 63 -6.54 18.27 -7.49
N LEU A 64 -7.35 19.19 -8.03
CA LEU A 64 -7.81 20.37 -7.30
C LEU A 64 -8.80 20.05 -6.17
N GLU A 65 -9.41 18.86 -6.18
CA GLU A 65 -10.28 18.36 -5.11
C GLU A 65 -9.48 17.60 -4.04
N GLY A 66 -8.17 17.43 -4.24
CA GLY A 66 -7.29 16.72 -3.33
C GLY A 66 -7.34 15.20 -3.49
N GLU A 67 -7.88 14.69 -4.60
CA GLU A 67 -7.95 13.26 -4.92
C GLU A 67 -6.93 12.89 -6.00
N GLY A 68 -6.56 11.62 -6.12
CA GLY A 68 -5.62 11.19 -7.15
C GLY A 68 -5.67 9.70 -7.43
N CYS A 69 -4.79 9.24 -8.32
CA CYS A 69 -4.57 7.81 -8.52
C CYS A 69 -3.79 7.22 -7.34
N PHE A 70 -4.05 5.95 -7.02
CA PHE A 70 -3.24 5.17 -6.10
C PHE A 70 -3.06 3.75 -6.65
N CYS A 71 -1.98 3.07 -6.25
CA CYS A 71 -1.69 1.72 -6.71
C CYS A 71 -1.42 0.81 -5.51
N VAL A 72 -1.83 -0.46 -5.60
CA VAL A 72 -1.37 -1.51 -4.70
C VAL A 72 -0.64 -2.55 -5.51
N GLU A 73 0.67 -2.67 -5.27
CA GLU A 73 1.51 -3.72 -5.82
C GLU A 73 1.62 -4.85 -4.80
N ALA A 74 1.71 -6.09 -5.27
CA ALA A 74 1.77 -7.25 -4.41
C ALA A 74 2.58 -8.39 -5.05
N LYS A 75 3.33 -9.11 -4.21
CA LYS A 75 4.02 -10.34 -4.58
C LYS A 75 4.18 -11.28 -3.40
N ARG A 76 4.40 -12.56 -3.69
CA ARG A 76 4.85 -13.52 -2.67
C ARG A 76 6.34 -13.33 -2.44
N VAL A 77 6.78 -13.32 -1.18
CA VAL A 77 8.19 -13.16 -0.81
C VAL A 77 8.55 -14.05 0.37
N ASN A 78 9.86 -14.25 0.54
CA ASN A 78 10.44 -14.63 1.82
C ASN A 78 11.07 -13.39 2.45
N LEU A 79 10.74 -13.09 3.70
CA LEU A 79 11.35 -12.00 4.46
C LEU A 79 12.33 -12.59 5.44
N HIS A 80 13.57 -12.71 4.99
CA HIS A 80 14.72 -13.04 5.84
C HIS A 80 15.54 -11.77 6.00
N GLY A 81 15.62 -11.26 7.22
CA GLY A 81 16.25 -9.97 7.46
C GLY A 81 16.61 -9.75 8.92
N ILE A 82 17.36 -8.68 9.16
CA ILE A 82 17.70 -8.22 10.51
C ILE A 82 17.04 -6.85 10.67
N ALA A 83 16.31 -6.65 11.77
CA ALA A 83 15.72 -5.37 12.12
C ALA A 83 16.27 -4.90 13.46
N SER A 84 16.66 -3.63 13.55
CA SER A 84 17.09 -3.02 14.82
C SER A 84 15.86 -2.51 15.57
N LEU A 85 15.66 -3.01 16.79
CA LEU A 85 14.65 -2.51 17.72
C LEU A 85 15.26 -1.37 18.55
N PHE A 86 14.50 -0.29 18.66
CA PHE A 86 14.84 0.84 19.51
C PHE A 86 13.88 0.91 20.69
N GLU A 87 14.41 1.39 21.81
CA GLU A 87 13.64 1.72 23.01
C GLU A 87 12.62 2.84 22.70
N PHE A 88 11.46 2.83 23.35
CA PHE A 88 10.37 3.79 23.14
C PHE A 88 10.32 4.82 24.29
N GLU A 89 11.19 5.83 24.23
CA GLU A 89 11.18 7.01 25.12
C GLU A 89 11.06 6.70 26.63
N GLY A 90 11.80 5.72 27.11
CA GLY A 90 11.81 5.25 28.49
C GLY A 90 10.62 4.37 28.90
N LYS A 91 9.82 3.90 27.95
CA LYS A 91 8.70 2.97 28.21
C LYS A 91 9.07 1.51 28.09
N SER A 92 10.22 1.22 27.48
CA SER A 92 10.74 -0.13 27.35
C SER A 92 11.97 -0.31 28.24
N ASP A 93 12.15 -1.49 28.82
CA ASP A 93 13.27 -1.83 29.73
C ASP A 93 14.43 -2.53 29.01
N PHE A 94 14.60 -2.29 27.71
CA PHE A 94 15.65 -2.88 26.88
C PHE A 94 16.51 -1.82 26.19
N GLU A 95 17.80 -2.13 26.03
CA GLU A 95 18.72 -1.38 25.17
C GLU A 95 18.52 -1.78 23.71
N PRO A 96 18.77 -0.89 22.72
CA PRO A 96 18.61 -1.22 21.31
C PRO A 96 19.35 -2.51 20.92
N TYR A 97 18.66 -3.40 20.19
CA TYR A 97 19.22 -4.67 19.77
C TYR A 97 18.62 -5.12 18.44
N ASP A 98 19.35 -6.00 17.77
CA ASP A 98 18.93 -6.57 16.49
C ASP A 98 18.10 -7.83 16.71
N ILE A 99 17.02 -7.96 15.93
CA ILE A 99 16.23 -9.18 15.81
C ILE A 99 16.41 -9.79 14.43
N ASN A 100 16.40 -11.13 14.38
CA ASN A 100 16.37 -11.87 13.12
C ASN A 100 14.91 -12.19 12.76
N LEU A 101 14.51 -11.78 11.56
CA LEU A 101 13.23 -12.10 10.95
C LEU A 101 13.44 -13.24 9.96
N SER A 102 12.66 -14.30 10.08
CA SER A 102 12.66 -15.42 9.14
C SER A 102 11.23 -15.84 8.87
N PHE A 103 10.67 -15.30 7.79
CA PHE A 103 9.32 -15.61 7.33
C PHE A 103 9.37 -16.13 5.90
N ASP A 104 8.84 -17.33 5.70
CA ASP A 104 8.70 -17.94 4.38
C ASP A 104 7.27 -17.86 3.88
N ASN A 105 7.11 -17.77 2.56
CA ASN A 105 5.81 -17.85 1.88
C ASN A 105 4.79 -16.81 2.38
N ILE A 106 5.25 -15.60 2.67
CA ILE A 106 4.38 -14.46 3.02
C ILE A 106 4.09 -13.62 1.77
N PHE A 107 3.17 -12.67 1.92
CA PHE A 107 2.83 -11.70 0.89
C PHE A 107 3.32 -10.32 1.31
N TYR A 108 3.93 -9.63 0.35
CA TYR A 108 4.35 -8.25 0.48
C TYR A 108 3.49 -7.39 -0.42
N TYR A 109 2.94 -6.33 0.16
CA TYR A 109 2.14 -5.32 -0.52
C TYR A 109 2.82 -3.97 -0.41
N VAL A 110 2.72 -3.17 -1.47
CA VAL A 110 3.16 -1.79 -1.48
C VAL A 110 1.99 -0.92 -1.91
N LEU A 111 1.51 -0.07 -1.02
CA LEU A 111 0.63 1.02 -1.38
C LEU A 111 1.47 2.18 -1.92
N VAL A 112 1.10 2.68 -3.09
CA VAL A 112 1.69 3.88 -3.70
C VAL A 112 0.61 4.97 -3.78
N VAL A 113 0.87 6.11 -3.17
CA VAL A 113 -0.04 7.27 -3.12
C VAL A 113 0.65 8.57 -3.54
N PRO A 114 -0.10 9.63 -3.89
CA PRO A 114 0.48 10.88 -4.41
C PRO A 114 1.27 11.75 -3.43
N ASP A 115 0.97 11.67 -2.13
CA ASP A 115 1.60 12.50 -1.10
C ASP A 115 1.70 11.73 0.22
N ILE A 116 2.46 12.25 1.18
CA ILE A 116 2.55 11.67 2.53
C ILE A 116 1.20 11.74 3.23
N ILE A 117 0.85 10.71 3.98
CA ILE A 117 -0.46 10.57 4.64
C ILE A 117 -0.75 11.71 5.63
N GLU A 118 0.28 12.36 6.18
CA GLU A 118 0.15 13.48 7.10
C GLU A 118 -0.32 14.77 6.41
N ASN A 119 -0.12 14.88 5.10
CA ASN A 119 -0.42 16.09 4.32
C ASN A 119 -1.67 15.98 3.45
N SER A 120 -2.25 14.78 3.31
CA SER A 120 -3.38 14.53 2.41
C SER A 120 -4.41 13.61 3.05
N ASP A 121 -5.61 14.14 3.27
CA ASP A 121 -6.77 13.38 3.77
C ASP A 121 -7.11 12.21 2.83
N PHE A 122 -6.95 12.41 1.53
CA PHE A 122 -7.12 11.35 0.54
C PHE A 122 -6.10 10.22 0.75
N CYS A 123 -4.81 10.54 0.81
CA CYS A 123 -3.76 9.54 1.04
C CYS A 123 -3.96 8.80 2.37
N LEU A 124 -4.31 9.52 3.44
CA LEU A 124 -4.61 8.93 4.74
C LEU A 124 -5.80 7.95 4.65
N LYS A 125 -6.88 8.36 3.99
CA LYS A 125 -8.07 7.52 3.78
C LYS A 125 -7.74 6.23 3.03
N ILE A 126 -6.94 6.31 1.96
CA ILE A 126 -6.51 5.13 1.17
C ILE A 126 -5.57 4.24 1.98
N HIS A 127 -4.66 4.83 2.74
CA HIS A 127 -3.78 4.10 3.66
C HIS A 127 -4.56 3.37 4.75
N ASP A 128 -5.57 4.00 5.34
CA ASP A 128 -6.43 3.35 6.33
C ASP A 128 -7.32 2.27 5.70
N MET A 129 -7.74 2.44 4.44
CA MET A 129 -8.47 1.42 3.69
C MET A 129 -7.64 0.13 3.54
N ILE A 130 -6.39 0.22 3.08
CA ILE A 130 -5.55 -0.98 2.94
C ILE A 130 -5.29 -1.64 4.31
N LYS A 131 -5.05 -0.84 5.37
CA LYS A 131 -4.87 -1.37 6.72
C LYS A 131 -6.11 -2.13 7.22
N ARG A 132 -7.32 -1.62 6.97
CA ARG A 132 -8.56 -2.32 7.30
C ARG A 132 -8.69 -3.63 6.52
N VAL A 133 -8.48 -3.61 5.21
CA VAL A 133 -8.54 -4.81 4.37
C VAL A 133 -7.58 -5.89 4.86
N LEU A 134 -6.35 -5.49 5.21
CA LEU A 134 -5.34 -6.42 5.71
C LEU A 134 -5.65 -6.95 7.13
N ALA A 135 -6.52 -6.28 7.89
CA ALA A 135 -6.90 -6.67 9.25
C ALA A 135 -8.20 -7.50 9.33
N LEU A 136 -9.02 -7.54 8.27
CA LEU A 136 -10.26 -8.32 8.23
C LEU A 136 -9.96 -9.82 8.30
N ASN A 137 -10.61 -10.57 9.19
CA ASN A 137 -10.37 -12.02 9.36
C ASN A 137 -10.89 -12.84 8.19
#